data_AF-V4YGK9-F1
#
_entry.id   AF-V4YGK9-F1
#
_cell.length_a   1.000
_cell.length_b   1.000
_cell.length_c   1.000
_cell.angle_alpha   90.00
_cell.angle_beta   90.00
_cell.angle_gamma   90.00
#
_symmetry.space_group_name_H-M   'P 1'
#
loop_
_entity.id
_entity.type
_entity.pdbx_description
1 polymer ?
#
loop_
_entity_poly.entity_id
_entity_poly.type
_entity_poly.pdbx_seq_one_letter_code
_entity_poly.pdbx_strand_id
1 'polypeptide(L)'
;MDADTTREKIADALESEPATADELAARFSIPTPEVFTHVRHIARSSGDDAEFLVAPPTCEQCGFDQFDDPLGQPSKCPSCHSEALEQAAFMIDEPA
;
A
#
# COMPACT_ATOMS: atom_id res chain seq x y z
N MET A 1 7.38 -19.11 13.49
CA MET A 1 6.89 -19.20 12.09
C MET A 1 7.04 -17.83 11.50
N ASP A 2 7.70 -17.78 10.36
CA ASP A 2 8.74 -16.81 10.05
C ASP A 2 8.17 -15.59 9.31
N ALA A 3 8.41 -14.39 9.86
CA ALA A 3 7.91 -13.13 9.32
C ALA A 3 8.43 -12.80 7.90
N ASP A 4 9.48 -13.49 7.46
CA ASP A 4 10.04 -13.41 6.12
C ASP A 4 9.07 -13.95 5.06
N THR A 5 8.39 -15.07 5.34
CA THR A 5 7.47 -15.69 4.36
C THR A 5 6.21 -14.88 4.08
N THR A 6 5.76 -14.03 5.03
CA THR A 6 4.60 -13.15 4.80
C THR A 6 4.96 -12.01 3.86
N ARG A 7 6.18 -11.46 3.97
CA ARG A 7 6.65 -10.40 3.07
C ARG A 7 6.77 -10.89 1.64
N GLU A 8 7.40 -12.05 1.45
CA GLU A 8 7.55 -12.67 0.12
C GLU A 8 6.19 -12.91 -0.54
N LYS A 9 5.20 -13.41 0.21
CA LYS A 9 3.84 -13.60 -0.33
C LYS A 9 3.13 -12.29 -0.68
N ILE A 10 3.38 -11.22 0.08
CA ILE A 10 2.83 -9.90 -0.23
C ILE A 10 3.46 -9.38 -1.52
N ALA A 11 4.78 -9.50 -1.68
CA ALA A 11 5.46 -9.10 -2.91
C ALA A 11 4.90 -9.85 -4.13
N ASP A 12 4.85 -11.18 -4.07
CA ASP A 12 4.36 -12.05 -5.15
C ASP A 12 2.89 -11.72 -5.55
N ALA A 13 2.05 -11.38 -4.56
CA ALA A 13 0.69 -10.93 -4.82
C ALA A 13 0.64 -9.57 -5.54
N LEU A 14 1.53 -8.65 -5.18
CA LEU A 14 1.60 -7.30 -5.76
C LEU A 14 2.25 -7.27 -7.15
N GLU A 15 3.09 -8.25 -7.47
CA GLU A 15 3.60 -8.51 -8.82
C GLU A 15 2.51 -9.07 -9.74
N SER A 16 1.56 -9.84 -9.19
CA SER A 16 0.45 -10.40 -9.95
C SER A 16 -0.66 -9.39 -10.23
N GLU A 17 -1.09 -8.63 -9.21
CA GLU A 17 -2.21 -7.70 -9.30
C GLU A 17 -2.08 -6.55 -8.29
N PRO A 18 -2.59 -5.34 -8.61
CA PRO A 18 -2.63 -4.26 -7.64
C PRO A 18 -3.57 -4.61 -6.50
N ALA A 19 -3.14 -4.41 -5.25
CA ALA A 19 -3.94 -4.72 -4.07
C ALA A 19 -3.82 -3.63 -3.00
N THR A 20 -4.89 -3.40 -2.24
CA THR A 20 -4.89 -2.47 -1.10
C THR A 20 -4.43 -3.13 0.19
N ALA A 21 -4.11 -2.30 1.19
CA ALA A 21 -3.73 -2.79 2.52
C ALA A 21 -4.81 -3.68 3.15
N ASP A 22 -6.08 -3.38 2.91
CA ASP A 22 -7.21 -4.13 3.48
C ASP A 22 -7.40 -5.49 2.80
N GLU A 23 -7.19 -5.54 1.48
CA GLU A 23 -7.22 -6.79 0.72
C GLU A 23 -6.09 -7.74 1.15
N LEU A 24 -4.87 -7.21 1.30
CA LEU A 24 -3.73 -7.95 1.81
C LEU A 24 -3.96 -8.40 3.27
N ALA A 25 -4.50 -7.51 4.11
CA ALA A 25 -4.84 -7.84 5.50
C ALA A 25 -5.83 -9.00 5.57
N ALA A 26 -6.90 -8.95 4.76
CA ALA A 26 -7.88 -10.02 4.69
C ALA A 26 -7.29 -11.32 4.11
N ARG A 27 -6.54 -11.22 3.01
CA ARG A 27 -5.92 -12.37 2.29
C ARG A 27 -4.91 -13.10 3.16
N PHE A 28 -4.07 -12.37 3.90
CA PHE A 28 -3.02 -12.93 4.75
C PHE A 28 -3.43 -13.05 6.22
N SER A 29 -4.64 -12.62 6.59
CA SER A 29 -5.14 -12.60 7.97
C SER A 29 -4.18 -11.90 8.95
N ILE A 30 -3.61 -10.77 8.51
CA ILE A 30 -2.72 -9.92 9.30
C ILE A 30 -3.35 -8.54 9.49
N PRO A 31 -3.01 -7.80 10.55
CA PRO A 31 -3.56 -6.46 10.74
C PRO A 31 -3.03 -5.48 9.68
N THR A 32 -3.89 -4.60 9.17
CA THR A 32 -3.53 -3.52 8.22
C THR A 32 -2.24 -2.75 8.56
N PRO A 33 -1.99 -2.32 9.81
CA PRO A 33 -0.71 -1.68 10.17
C PRO A 33 0.53 -2.57 9.97
N GLU A 34 0.37 -3.89 10.10
CA GLU A 34 1.44 -4.86 9.83
C GLU A 34 1.67 -4.99 8.33
N VAL A 35 0.60 -4.98 7.51
CA VAL A 35 0.70 -4.89 6.05
C VAL A 35 1.56 -3.69 5.66
N PHE A 36 1.22 -2.48 6.09
CA PHE A 36 2.00 -1.27 5.80
C PHE A 36 3.48 -1.40 6.18
N THR A 37 3.77 -2.05 7.31
CA THR A 37 5.14 -2.32 7.75
C THR A 37 5.87 -3.24 6.77
N HIS A 38 5.20 -4.29 6.29
CA HIS A 38 5.75 -5.20 5.29
C HIS A 38 5.95 -4.51 3.94
N VAL A 39 4.94 -3.78 3.43
CA VAL A 39 5.03 -3.14 2.11
C VAL A 39 6.11 -2.06 2.08
N ARG A 40 6.23 -1.27 3.16
CA ARG A 40 7.32 -0.28 3.29
C ARG A 40 8.71 -0.93 3.31
N HIS A 41 8.80 -2.16 3.83
CA HIS A 41 10.05 -2.93 3.77
C HIS A 41 10.36 -3.40 2.35
N ILE A 42 9.35 -3.92 1.64
CA ILE A 42 9.47 -4.37 0.26
C ILE A 42 9.91 -3.19 -0.62
N ALA A 43 9.19 -2.07 -0.57
CA ALA A 43 9.51 -0.84 -1.31
C ALA A 43 10.93 -0.33 -1.09
N ARG A 44 11.47 -0.51 0.12
CA ARG A 44 12.84 -0.12 0.47
C ARG A 44 13.88 -1.15 0.00
N SER A 45 13.47 -2.40 -0.15
CA SER A 45 14.32 -3.52 -0.54
C SER A 45 14.28 -3.83 -2.03
N SER A 46 13.26 -3.37 -2.76
CA SER A 46 13.00 -3.74 -4.16
C SER A 46 14.04 -3.20 -5.16
N GLY A 47 14.95 -2.29 -4.74
CA GLY A 47 16.19 -2.02 -5.46
C GLY A 47 16.02 -1.60 -6.94
N ASP A 48 17.07 -1.75 -7.74
CA ASP A 48 17.04 -1.49 -9.20
C ASP A 48 16.35 -2.61 -10.00
N ASP A 49 16.07 -3.75 -9.37
CA ASP A 49 15.51 -4.93 -10.04
C ASP A 49 13.96 -4.91 -10.13
N ALA A 50 13.27 -4.10 -9.31
CA ALA A 50 11.81 -3.98 -9.33
C ALA A 50 11.33 -2.57 -8.90
N GLU A 51 10.36 -2.00 -9.63
CA GLU A 51 9.78 -0.69 -9.32
C GLU A 51 8.52 -0.87 -8.46
N PHE A 52 8.55 -0.31 -7.25
CA PHE A 52 7.41 -0.35 -6.34
C PHE A 52 6.51 0.85 -6.56
N LEU A 53 5.32 0.61 -7.13
CA LEU A 53 4.33 1.62 -7.44
C LEU A 53 3.29 1.74 -6.31
N VAL A 54 3.04 2.98 -5.89
CA VAL A 54 2.01 3.30 -4.89
C VAL A 54 1.00 4.24 -5.50
N ALA A 55 -0.26 3.82 -5.52
CA ALA A 55 -1.38 4.70 -5.76
C ALA A 55 -1.79 5.35 -4.42
N PRO A 56 -1.53 6.65 -4.22
CA PRO A 56 -1.89 7.33 -2.99
C PRO A 56 -3.41 7.36 -2.81
N PRO A 57 -3.88 7.46 -1.55
CA PRO A 57 -5.31 7.62 -1.28
C PRO A 57 -5.81 8.93 -1.91
N THR A 58 -7.05 8.95 -2.39
CA THR A 58 -7.70 10.16 -2.93
C THR A 58 -8.96 10.46 -2.14
N CYS A 59 -9.24 11.75 -1.90
CA CYS A 59 -10.47 12.13 -1.21
C CYS A 59 -11.67 12.09 -2.15
N GLU A 60 -12.67 11.27 -1.83
CA GLU A 60 -13.89 11.14 -2.64
C GLU A 60 -14.76 12.41 -2.61
N GLN A 61 -14.55 13.29 -1.61
CA GLN A 61 -15.31 14.53 -1.46
C GLN A 61 -14.73 15.70 -2.28
N CYS A 62 -13.42 15.92 -2.21
CA CYS A 62 -12.77 17.07 -2.86
C CYS A 62 -11.75 16.71 -3.95
N GLY A 63 -11.45 15.41 -4.13
CA GLY A 63 -10.46 14.93 -5.10
C GLY A 63 -9.01 15.15 -4.67
N PHE A 64 -8.73 15.37 -3.39
CA PHE A 64 -7.37 15.60 -2.90
C PHE A 64 -6.56 14.29 -2.87
N ASP A 65 -5.48 14.22 -3.63
CA ASP A 65 -4.55 13.07 -3.75
C ASP A 65 -3.11 13.38 -3.31
N GLN A 66 -2.81 14.64 -2.99
CA GLN A 66 -1.47 15.12 -2.63
C GLN A 66 -1.13 14.90 -1.15
N PHE A 67 -1.20 13.64 -0.69
CA PHE A 67 -0.84 13.29 0.68
C PHE A 67 0.69 13.22 0.89
N ASP A 68 1.16 13.70 2.05
CA ASP A 68 2.59 13.65 2.44
C ASP A 68 3.11 12.21 2.53
N ASP A 69 2.26 11.29 2.98
CA ASP A 69 2.57 9.86 3.07
C ASP A 69 1.71 9.08 2.07
N PRO A 70 2.27 8.62 0.94
CA PRO A 70 1.50 7.86 -0.07
C PRO A 70 1.11 6.47 0.42
N LEU A 71 1.85 5.94 1.41
CA LEU A 71 1.50 4.73 2.16
C LEU A 71 0.61 5.04 3.38
N GLY A 72 0.23 6.30 3.57
CA GLY A 72 -0.46 6.72 4.77
C GLY A 72 -1.94 6.48 4.66
N GLN A 73 -2.56 6.11 5.77
CA GLN A 73 -4.01 6.14 5.90
C GLN A 73 -4.41 7.30 6.83
N PRO A 74 -4.42 8.54 6.33
CA PRO A 74 -4.91 9.65 7.13
C PRO A 74 -6.38 9.42 7.47
N SER A 75 -6.78 9.74 8.69
CA SER A 75 -8.18 9.56 9.09
C SER A 75 -9.11 10.64 8.52
N LYS A 76 -8.54 11.76 8.06
CA LYS A 76 -9.28 12.92 7.54
C LYS A 76 -8.51 13.62 6.42
N CYS A 77 -9.24 14.12 5.43
CA CYS A 77 -8.67 14.95 4.37
C CYS A 77 -8.13 16.28 4.96
N PRO A 78 -6.90 16.70 4.66
CA PRO A 78 -6.38 17.99 5.12
C PRO A 78 -7.02 19.20 4.41
N SER A 79 -7.66 18.99 3.25
CA SER A 79 -8.30 20.06 2.47
C SER A 79 -9.75 20.30 2.91
N CYS A 80 -10.57 19.25 2.98
CA CYS A 80 -12.00 19.34 3.26
C CYS A 80 -12.43 18.75 4.62
N HIS A 81 -11.51 18.10 5.34
CA HIS A 81 -11.76 17.42 6.62
C HIS A 81 -12.76 16.24 6.56
N SER A 82 -13.10 15.75 5.38
CA SER A 82 -13.92 14.56 5.20
C SER A 82 -13.15 13.28 5.54
N GLU A 83 -13.89 12.28 6.04
CA GLU A 83 -13.40 10.92 6.35
C GLU A 83 -13.57 9.96 5.15
N ALA A 84 -14.18 10.45 4.05
CA ALA A 84 -14.34 9.74 2.78
C ALA A 84 -13.04 9.82 1.98
N LEU A 85 -12.13 8.89 2.27
CA LEU A 85 -10.83 8.75 1.64
C LEU A 85 -10.72 7.34 1.06
N GLU A 86 -10.27 7.25 -0.19
CA GLU A 86 -9.97 5.99 -0.84
C GLU A 86 -8.74 5.32 -0.20
N GLN A 87 -8.62 4.01 -0.40
CA GLN A 87 -7.50 3.25 0.14
C GLN A 87 -6.29 3.36 -0.79
N ALA A 88 -5.09 3.39 -0.20
CA ALA A 88 -3.86 3.27 -0.98
C ALA A 88 -3.78 1.87 -1.61
N ALA A 89 -3.43 1.82 -2.89
CA ALA A 89 -3.17 0.57 -3.60
C ALA A 89 -1.67 0.45 -3.92
N PHE A 90 -1.18 -0.78 -3.90
CA PHE A 90 0.23 -1.08 -4.14
C PHE A 90 0.36 -2.00 -5.35
N MET A 91 1.48 -1.92 -6.04
CA MET A 91 1.84 -2.78 -7.16
C MET A 91 3.35 -2.85 -7.29
N ILE A 92 3.86 -3.99 -7.76
CA ILE A 92 5.26 -4.13 -8.16
C ILE A 92 5.28 -4.30 -9.67
N ASP A 93 6.05 -3.44 -10.35
CA ASP A 93 6.30 -3.54 -11.78
C ASP A 93 7.75 -4.00 -11.99
N GLU A 94 7.95 -5.03 -12.81
CA GLU A 94 9.28 -5.45 -13.24
C GLU A 94 9.74 -4.50 -14.36
N PRO A 95 10.73 -3.61 -14.15
CA PRO A 95 11.22 -2.77 -15.22
C PRO A 95 11.85 -3.66 -16.30
N ALA A 96 11.22 -3.66 -17.47
CA ALA A 96 11.60 -4.48 -18.64
C ALA A 96 13.02 -4.22 -19.16
#